data_AF-A0A523W533-F1
#
_entry.id   AF-A0A523W533-F1
#
_cell.length_a   1.000
_cell.length_b   1.000
_cell.length_c   1.000
_cell.angle_alpha   90.00
_cell.angle_beta   90.00
_cell.angle_gamma   90.00
#
_symmetry.space_group_name_H-M   'P 1'
#
loop_
_entity.id
_entity.type
_entity.pdbx_description
1 polymer ?
#
loop_
_entity_poly.entity_id
_entity_poly.type
_entity_poly.pdbx_seq_one_letter_code
_entity_poly.pdbx_strand_id
1 'polypeptide(L)'
;MKIIGTQWKVTEKLKGLKSSNQHEDWHITYVTPVYGGWDLIVECKFINLEDLDKIVSLCRTDSELSQWIEATTTLISTKKNYPF
;
A
#
# COMPACT_ATOMS: atom_id res chain seq x y z
N MET A 1 -12.20 -21.00 3.12
CA MET A 1 -12.80 -20.38 4.32
C MET A 1 -12.29 -18.94 4.37
N LYS A 2 -13.15 -17.91 4.31
CA LYS A 2 -12.69 -16.50 4.40
C LYS A 2 -12.32 -16.23 5.86
N ILE A 3 -11.04 -16.06 6.15
CA ILE A 3 -10.56 -15.74 7.50
C ILE A 3 -10.94 -14.28 7.77
N ILE A 4 -11.82 -14.05 8.74
CA ILE A 4 -12.28 -12.71 9.14
C ILE A 4 -11.31 -12.19 10.20
N GLY A 5 -10.89 -10.93 10.09
CA GLY A 5 -10.01 -10.26 11.07
C GLY A 5 -8.52 -10.27 10.71
N THR A 6 -8.09 -10.97 9.66
CA THR A 6 -6.68 -10.96 9.20
C THR A 6 -6.32 -9.74 8.36
N GLN A 7 -7.29 -8.89 7.98
CA GLN A 7 -7.01 -7.64 7.27
C GLN A 7 -6.07 -6.71 8.04
N TRP A 8 -6.07 -6.81 9.38
CA TRP A 8 -5.14 -6.06 10.23
C TRP A 8 -3.68 -6.47 10.00
N LYS A 9 -3.39 -7.74 9.71
CA LYS A 9 -2.02 -8.21 9.44
C LYS A 9 -1.43 -7.56 8.18
N VAL A 10 -2.28 -7.35 7.16
CA VAL A 10 -1.88 -6.63 5.95
C VAL A 10 -1.55 -5.17 6.26
N THR A 11 -2.34 -4.56 7.13
CA THR A 11 -2.11 -3.18 7.60
C THR A 11 -0.79 -3.07 8.34
N GLU A 12 -0.50 -3.98 9.26
CA GLU A 12 0.76 -4.00 10.02
C GLU A 12 1.98 -4.19 9.14
N LYS A 13 1.89 -5.00 8.08
CA LYS A 13 2.99 -5.22 7.14
C LYS A 13 3.29 -4.00 6.26
N LEU A 14 2.25 -3.30 5.81
CA LEU A 14 2.39 -2.12 4.95
C LEU A 14 2.76 -0.86 5.74
N LYS A 15 2.37 -0.79 7.01
CA LYS A 15 2.60 0.39 7.85
C LYS A 15 4.09 0.67 8.01
N GLY A 16 4.50 1.87 7.59
CA GLY A 16 5.89 2.33 7.74
C GLY A 16 6.86 1.77 6.70
N LEU A 17 6.38 1.06 5.68
CA LEU A 17 7.22 0.72 4.53
C LEU A 17 7.68 2.00 3.83
N LYS A 18 8.96 1.98 3.46
CA LYS A 18 9.65 3.08 2.78
C LYS A 18 10.72 2.51 1.88
N SER A 19 11.25 3.34 0.97
CA SER A 19 12.35 2.89 0.15
C SER A 19 13.57 2.49 0.98
N SER A 20 14.21 1.41 0.56
CA SER A 20 15.55 0.99 1.01
C SER A 20 16.66 1.61 0.15
N ASN A 21 16.33 2.24 -0.98
CA ASN A 21 17.27 2.88 -1.88
C ASN A 21 17.46 4.35 -1.47
N GLN A 22 18.72 4.77 -1.34
CA GLN A 22 19.07 6.15 -0.95
C GLN A 22 18.69 7.20 -2.01
N HIS A 23 18.39 6.78 -3.24
CA HIS A 23 17.98 7.67 -4.34
C HIS A 23 16.45 7.76 -4.51
N GLU A 24 15.69 7.07 -3.65
CA GLU A 24 14.23 7.06 -3.68
C GLU A 24 13.70 7.62 -2.36
N ASP A 25 12.73 8.53 -2.46
CA ASP A 25 11.99 9.03 -1.30
C ASP A 25 10.51 8.71 -1.48
N TRP A 26 10.18 7.43 -1.28
CA TRP A 26 8.81 6.97 -1.13
C TRP A 26 8.58 6.32 0.23
N HIS A 27 7.38 6.52 0.78
CA HIS A 27 6.93 5.84 1.99
C HIS A 27 5.41 5.78 2.08
N ILE A 28 4.93 4.75 2.76
CA ILE A 28 3.51 4.58 3.10
C ILE A 28 3.23 5.39 4.37
N THR A 29 2.35 6.38 4.25
CA THR A 29 1.98 7.30 5.35
C THR A 29 0.79 6.79 6.14
N TYR A 30 -0.14 6.09 5.48
CA TYR A 30 -1.35 5.58 6.12
C TYR A 30 -1.83 4.30 5.44
N VAL A 31 -2.34 3.37 6.24
CA VAL A 31 -2.97 2.14 5.77
C VAL A 31 -4.17 1.84 6.65
N THR A 32 -5.30 1.53 6.04
CA THR A 32 -6.47 1.00 6.77
C THR A 32 -7.22 -0.02 5.92
N PRO A 33 -7.73 -1.09 6.53
CA PRO A 33 -8.65 -1.99 5.84
C PRO A 33 -10.04 -1.36 5.75
N VAL A 34 -10.75 -1.61 4.65
CA VAL A 34 -12.16 -1.27 4.52
C VAL A 34 -12.98 -2.33 5.25
N TYR A 35 -13.53 -1.98 6.42
CA TYR A 35 -14.28 -2.93 7.25
C TYR A 35 -15.51 -3.47 6.50
N GLY A 36 -15.69 -4.80 6.50
CA GLY A 36 -16.73 -5.48 5.73
C GLY A 36 -16.36 -5.75 4.26
N GLY A 37 -15.28 -5.14 3.76
CA GLY A 37 -14.65 -5.45 2.47
C GLY A 37 -13.31 -6.20 2.63
N TRP A 38 -12.75 -6.61 1.49
CA TRP A 38 -11.35 -7.05 1.40
C TRP A 38 -10.44 -5.95 0.82
N ASP A 39 -10.99 -4.74 0.64
CA ASP A 39 -10.26 -3.60 0.11
C ASP A 39 -9.36 -2.95 1.15
N LEU A 40 -8.30 -2.31 0.66
CA LEU A 40 -7.33 -1.56 1.45
C LEU A 40 -7.26 -0.13 0.93
N ILE A 41 -7.20 0.82 1.85
CA ILE A 41 -6.85 2.20 1.54
C ILE A 41 -5.40 2.39 1.96
N VAL A 42 -4.55 2.74 1.01
CA VAL A 42 -3.13 3.02 1.20
C VAL A 42 -2.87 4.45 0.77
N GLU A 43 -2.37 5.27 1.69
CA GLU A 43 -1.79 6.58 1.38
C GLU A 43 -0.27 6.43 1.31
N CYS A 44 0.32 6.98 0.27
CA CYS A 44 1.77 7.00 0.10
C CYS A 44 2.23 8.37 -0.38
N LYS A 45 3.44 8.72 0.03
CA LYS A 45 4.19 9.86 -0.49
C LYS A 45 5.29 9.32 -1.40
N PHE A 46 5.49 9.96 -2.53
CA PHE A 46 6.57 9.67 -3.47
C PHE A 46 6.96 10.95 -4.24
N ILE A 47 8.18 10.98 -4.76
CA ILE A 47 8.66 12.07 -5.62
C ILE A 47 8.46 11.71 -7.09
N ASN A 48 8.81 10.48 -7.47
CA ASN A 48 8.73 10.03 -8.85
C ASN A 48 7.51 9.14 -9.07
N LEU A 49 6.82 9.29 -10.20
CA LEU A 49 5.65 8.47 -10.54
C LEU A 49 6.00 6.97 -10.65
N GLU A 50 7.22 6.64 -11.06
CA GLU A 50 7.70 5.25 -11.12
C GLU A 50 7.75 4.57 -9.74
N ASP A 51 7.84 5.33 -8.65
CA ASP A 51 7.82 4.76 -7.30
C ASP A 51 6.43 4.23 -6.92
N LEU A 52 5.36 4.78 -7.52
CA LEU A 52 4.02 4.24 -7.36
C LEU A 52 3.92 2.82 -7.92
N ASP A 53 4.51 2.57 -9.10
CA ASP A 53 4.53 1.23 -9.70
C ASP A 53 5.31 0.25 -8.83
N LYS A 54 6.39 0.69 -8.16
CA LYS A 54 7.14 -0.13 -7.21
C LYS A 54 6.29 -0.49 -5.99
N ILE A 55 5.58 0.48 -5.40
CA ILE A 55 4.69 0.25 -4.25
C ILE A 55 3.59 -0.75 -4.62
N VAL A 56 2.92 -0.54 -5.77
CA VAL A 56 1.88 -1.44 -6.27
C VAL A 56 2.45 -2.83 -6.55
N SER A 57 3.64 -2.91 -7.14
CA SER A 57 4.31 -4.19 -7.40
C SER A 57 4.65 -4.92 -6.11
N LEU A 58 5.14 -4.23 -5.09
CA LEU A 58 5.42 -4.81 -3.77
C LEU A 58 4.16 -5.44 -3.16
N CYS A 59 3.02 -4.75 -3.23
CA CYS A 59 1.74 -5.30 -2.77
C CYS A 59 1.32 -6.58 -3.53
N ARG A 60 1.78 -6.75 -4.78
CA ARG A 60 1.44 -7.89 -5.65
C ARG A 60 2.41 -9.05 -5.56
N THR A 61 3.69 -8.79 -5.31
CA THR A 61 4.75 -9.81 -5.37
C THR A 61 5.20 -10.30 -4.01
N ASP A 62 4.93 -9.55 -2.94
CA ASP A 62 5.22 -10.02 -1.59
C ASP A 62 4.43 -11.31 -1.29
N SER A 63 5.14 -12.32 -0.79
CA SER A 63 4.63 -13.68 -0.63
C SER A 63 3.47 -13.79 0.35
N GLU A 64 3.32 -12.83 1.27
CA GLU A 64 2.20 -12.75 2.18
C GLU A 64 1.12 -11.86 1.59
N LEU A 65 1.44 -10.63 1.16
CA LEU A 65 0.46 -9.66 0.66
C LEU A 65 -0.31 -10.19 -0.56
N SER A 66 0.38 -10.87 -1.47
CA SER A 66 -0.21 -11.47 -2.68
C SER A 66 -1.28 -12.53 -2.40
N GLN A 67 -1.28 -13.13 -1.21
CA GLN A 67 -2.31 -14.10 -0.79
C GLN A 67 -3.61 -13.41 -0.33
N TRP A 68 -3.52 -12.13 0.03
CA TRP A 68 -4.63 -11.36 0.60
C TRP A 68 -5.16 -10.28 -0.34
N ILE A 69 -4.32 -9.78 -1.24
CA ILE A 69 -4.63 -8.66 -2.14
C ILE A 69 -4.83 -9.19 -3.56
N GLU A 70 -6.10 -9.36 -3.94
CA GLU A 70 -6.48 -9.55 -5.34
C GLU A 70 -6.43 -8.18 -6.03
N ALA A 71 -5.27 -7.86 -6.61
CA ALA A 71 -4.89 -6.49 -6.94
C ALA A 71 -5.74 -5.86 -8.06
N THR A 72 -6.84 -5.22 -7.67
CA THR A 72 -7.58 -4.28 -8.52
C THR A 72 -7.40 -2.88 -7.94
N THR A 73 -6.62 -2.05 -8.62
CA THR A 73 -6.49 -0.64 -8.22
C THR A 73 -7.77 0.10 -8.62
N THR A 74 -8.64 0.36 -7.65
CA THR A 74 -9.99 0.89 -7.90
C THR A 74 -10.04 2.42 -7.96
N LEU A 75 -9.18 3.12 -7.21
CA LEU A 75 -9.20 4.58 -7.13
C LEU A 75 -7.82 5.14 -6.76
N ILE A 76 -7.36 6.16 -7.50
CA ILE A 76 -6.13 6.91 -7.18
C ILE A 76 -6.49 8.40 -7.12
N SER A 77 -6.17 9.05 -5.99
CA SER A 77 -6.15 10.52 -5.89
C SER A 77 -4.72 10.95 -5.58
N THR A 78 -4.23 11.97 -6.28
CA THR A 78 -2.89 12.51 -6.06
C THR A 78 -2.98 13.99 -5.67
N LYS A 79 -2.31 14.37 -4.59
CA LYS A 79 -2.14 15.76 -4.18
C LYS A 79 -0.69 16.17 -4.43
N LYS A 80 -0.47 17.16 -5.30
CA LYS A 80 0.86 17.77 -5.45
C LYS A 80 1.24 18.49 -4.15
N ASN A 81 2.53 18.45 -3.81
CA ASN A 81 3.14 19.18 -2.68
C ASN A 81 2.79 18.69 -1.25
N TYR A 82 2.38 17.44 -1.04
CA TYR A 82 2.18 16.89 0.32
C TYR A 82 3.45 17.01 1.21
N PRO A 83 3.36 17.38 2.50
CA PRO A 83 2.15 17.61 3.30
C PRO A 83 1.58 19.04 3.21
N PHE A 84 2.20 19.91 2.41
CA PHE A 84 1.88 21.33 2.30
C PHE A 84 0.54 21.60 1.59
#